data_AF-A0A8S2G9M3-F1
#
_entry.id   AF-A0A8S2G9M3-F1
#
_cell.length_a   1.000
_cell.length_b   1.000
_cell.length_c   1.000
_cell.angle_alpha   90.00
_cell.angle_beta   90.00
_cell.angle_gamma   90.00
#
_symmetry.space_group_name_H-M   'P 1'
#
loop_
_entity.id
_entity.type
_entity.pdbx_description
1 polymer ?
#
loop_
_entity_poly.entity_id
_entity_poly.type
_entity_poly.pdbx_seq_one_letter_code
_entity_poly.pdbx_strand_id
1 'polypeptide(L)'
;SHGDYGEGGFREFKRLIKDPVGTSNMSICISDESRLSRDASVQEIENLLQTMVVRPKSVRVYVLFLTKEDARKLLQAVKKQIHLYDEQRRPVLIASDAWGKESSVVINGETDDIAAGTLTIELISKEPSQFDHYFNSLKPTNPIITNLSNSALSRNPWFNEFWEHRFGCSLKLNETCYEQKLNETNWDSKLQFIVDAVHVFAHALHRYLNCSNQTSTPCKITDINGTKLFDIILNGKFD
;
A
#
# COMPACT_ATOMS: atom_id res chain seq x y z
N SER A 1 -1.01 6.01 13.48
CA SER A 1 0.44 6.26 13.33
C SER A 1 0.71 7.73 13.29
N HIS A 2 1.92 8.14 13.68
CA HIS A 2 2.38 9.50 13.45
C HIS A 2 2.47 9.80 11.94
N GLY A 3 2.19 11.04 11.55
CA GLY A 3 2.26 11.51 10.16
C GLY A 3 0.89 11.73 9.51
N ASP A 4 0.91 12.29 8.30
CA ASP A 4 -0.29 12.81 7.62
C ASP A 4 -1.37 11.76 7.40
N TYR A 5 -1.00 10.52 7.12
CA TYR A 5 -1.95 9.42 6.96
C TYR A 5 -2.73 9.17 8.26
N GLY A 6 -2.02 8.83 9.35
CA GLY A 6 -2.64 8.42 10.60
C GLY A 6 -3.33 9.58 11.33
N GLU A 7 -2.65 10.71 11.45
CA GLU A 7 -3.19 11.90 12.13
C GLU A 7 -4.26 12.59 11.29
N GLY A 8 -4.06 12.69 9.97
CA GLY A 8 -5.04 13.28 9.06
C GLY A 8 -6.32 12.44 8.96
N GLY A 9 -6.19 11.13 8.78
CA GLY A 9 -7.33 10.21 8.74
C GLY A 9 -8.13 10.22 10.04
N PHE A 10 -7.46 10.14 11.19
CA PHE A 10 -8.13 10.21 12.49
C PHE A 10 -8.81 11.58 12.73
N ARG A 11 -8.17 12.68 12.35
CA ARG A 11 -8.75 14.03 12.47
C ARG A 11 -10.04 14.15 11.66
N GLU A 12 -10.06 13.63 10.45
CA GLU A 12 -11.25 13.67 9.59
C GLU A 12 -12.35 12.75 10.10
N PHE A 13 -12.00 11.55 10.58
CA PHE A 13 -12.93 10.65 11.26
C PHE A 13 -13.61 11.34 12.46
N LYS A 14 -12.84 12.03 13.30
CA LYS A 14 -13.39 12.84 14.41
C LYS A 14 -14.33 13.94 13.95
N ARG A 15 -14.01 14.58 12.83
CA ARG A 15 -14.85 15.64 12.26
C ARG A 15 -16.20 15.07 11.81
N LEU A 16 -16.18 13.95 11.08
CA LEU A 16 -17.38 13.29 10.55
C LEU A 16 -18.28 12.69 11.63
N ILE A 17 -17.71 12.20 12.74
CA ILE A 17 -18.51 11.74 13.89
C ILE A 17 -19.28 12.91 14.53
N LYS A 18 -18.68 14.09 14.62
CA LYS A 18 -19.30 15.27 15.25
C LYS A 18 -20.33 15.94 14.37
N ASP A 19 -20.09 15.96 13.07
CA ASP A 19 -20.93 16.62 12.07
C ASP A 19 -21.11 15.71 10.84
N PRO A 20 -22.00 14.70 10.95
CA PRO A 20 -22.21 13.73 9.89
C PRO A 20 -22.90 14.38 8.69
N VAL A 21 -22.25 14.31 7.53
CA VAL A 21 -22.81 14.82 6.26
C VAL A 21 -23.88 13.84 5.76
N GLY A 22 -25.15 14.25 5.82
CA GLY A 22 -26.27 13.49 5.25
C GLY A 22 -26.76 12.33 6.13
N THR A 23 -27.94 12.51 6.73
CA THR A 23 -28.78 11.48 7.37
C THR A 23 -28.09 10.53 8.36
N SER A 24 -28.13 10.87 9.65
CA SER A 24 -28.79 10.10 10.73
C SER A 24 -28.23 10.52 12.10
N ASN A 25 -29.04 10.39 13.15
CA ASN A 25 -28.66 10.55 14.56
C ASN A 25 -27.66 9.45 14.99
N MET A 26 -26.49 9.39 14.36
CA MET A 26 -25.46 8.40 14.64
C MET A 26 -24.57 8.94 15.79
N SER A 27 -24.90 8.60 17.03
CA SER A 27 -24.11 9.00 18.19
C SER A 27 -22.93 8.04 18.41
N ILE A 28 -21.84 8.22 17.67
CA ILE A 28 -20.56 7.54 17.95
C ILE A 28 -19.77 8.39 18.95
N CYS A 29 -19.32 7.77 20.05
CA CYS A 29 -18.45 8.43 21.03
C CYS A 29 -17.07 7.78 21.02
N ILE A 30 -16.03 8.60 21.02
CA ILE A 30 -14.65 8.14 21.16
C ILE A 30 -14.33 8.09 22.65
N SER A 31 -14.07 6.89 23.16
CA SER A 31 -13.77 6.70 24.57
C SER A 31 -12.34 7.08 24.94
N ASP A 32 -11.40 6.80 24.06
CA ASP A 32 -9.99 7.11 24.23
C ASP A 32 -9.35 7.30 22.85
N GLU A 33 -8.30 8.10 22.79
CA GLU A 33 -7.52 8.33 21.57
C GLU A 33 -6.03 8.20 21.88
N SER A 34 -5.30 7.53 21.01
CA SER A 34 -3.88 7.26 21.23
C SER A 34 -3.10 7.33 19.94
N ARG A 35 -1.88 7.84 20.05
CA ARG A 35 -0.99 8.06 18.91
C ARG A 35 0.31 7.31 19.10
N LEU A 36 0.66 6.49 18.13
CA LEU A 36 1.97 5.86 18.03
C LEU A 36 3.00 6.87 17.51
N SER A 37 4.19 6.88 18.10
CA SER A 37 5.35 7.60 17.59
C SER A 37 5.80 7.04 16.23
N ARG A 38 6.63 7.78 15.49
CA ARG A 38 7.09 7.39 14.14
C ARG A 38 7.74 6.01 14.10
N ASP A 39 8.52 5.69 15.12
CA ASP A 39 9.29 4.45 15.21
C ASP A 39 8.82 3.58 16.39
N ALA A 40 7.53 3.67 16.74
CA ALA A 40 6.96 2.95 17.86
C ALA A 40 7.33 1.46 17.80
N SER A 41 7.93 0.97 18.89
CA SER A 41 8.27 -0.42 19.10
C SER A 41 7.04 -1.22 19.54
N VAL A 42 7.11 -2.54 19.41
CA VAL A 42 6.05 -3.44 19.93
C VAL A 42 5.86 -3.23 21.44
N GLN A 43 6.95 -3.00 22.20
CA GLN A 43 6.88 -2.77 23.65
C GLN A 43 6.16 -1.47 24.03
N GLU A 44 6.35 -0.39 23.26
CA GLU A 44 5.61 0.85 23.48
C GLU A 44 4.12 0.68 23.20
N ILE A 45 3.77 -0.06 22.15
CA ILE A 45 2.38 -0.39 21.82
C ILE A 45 1.76 -1.28 22.90
N GLU A 46 2.51 -2.25 23.41
CA GLU A 46 2.12 -3.06 24.57
C GLU A 46 1.77 -2.17 25.78
N ASN A 47 2.65 -1.24 26.14
CA ASN A 47 2.39 -0.34 27.28
C ASN A 47 1.13 0.51 27.07
N LEU A 48 0.90 0.96 25.83
CA LEU A 48 -0.30 1.68 25.44
C LEU A 48 -1.56 0.82 25.61
N LEU A 49 -1.54 -0.42 25.11
CA LEU A 49 -2.67 -1.34 25.21
C LEU A 49 -3.06 -1.62 26.66
N GLN A 50 -2.09 -1.75 27.57
CA GLN A 50 -2.38 -1.88 29.00
C GLN A 50 -3.20 -0.71 29.53
N THR A 51 -2.89 0.51 29.11
CA THR A 51 -3.66 1.69 29.55
C THR A 51 -5.07 1.72 28.94
N MET A 52 -5.22 1.33 27.68
CA MET A 52 -6.49 1.37 26.95
C MET A 52 -7.44 0.24 27.36
N VAL A 53 -6.93 -0.96 27.67
CA VAL A 53 -7.76 -2.08 28.14
C VAL A 53 -8.29 -1.85 29.55
N VAL A 54 -7.51 -1.17 30.40
CA VAL A 54 -7.91 -0.85 31.78
C VAL A 54 -8.98 0.24 31.83
N ARG A 55 -9.09 1.10 30.80
CA ARG A 55 -10.04 2.24 30.77
C ARG A 55 -10.66 2.42 29.38
N PRO A 56 -11.97 2.18 29.16
CA PRO A 56 -12.99 1.50 29.98
C PRO A 56 -13.20 0.03 29.57
N LYS A 57 -13.53 -0.84 30.53
CA LYS A 57 -13.80 -2.29 30.35
C LYS A 57 -14.93 -2.65 29.36
N SER A 58 -15.65 -1.66 28.83
CA SER A 58 -16.76 -1.83 27.89
C SER A 58 -16.38 -1.64 26.43
N VAL A 59 -15.23 -1.00 26.14
CA VAL A 59 -14.82 -0.75 24.75
C VAL A 59 -14.17 -2.00 24.19
N ARG A 60 -14.71 -2.46 23.05
CA ARG A 60 -14.19 -3.60 22.31
C ARG A 60 -13.75 -3.24 20.90
N VAL A 61 -14.23 -2.11 20.37
CA VAL A 61 -13.99 -1.70 18.99
C VAL A 61 -12.84 -0.71 18.97
N TYR A 62 -11.83 -1.00 18.15
CA TYR A 62 -10.66 -0.14 17.95
C TYR A 62 -10.59 0.28 16.48
N VAL A 63 -10.68 1.58 16.23
CA VAL A 63 -10.57 2.15 14.88
C VAL A 63 -9.12 2.55 14.62
N LEU A 64 -8.52 1.97 13.59
CA LEU A 64 -7.09 2.00 13.33
C LEU A 64 -6.76 2.82 12.08
N PHE A 65 -6.19 4.01 12.31
CA PHE A 65 -5.50 4.80 11.29
C PHE A 65 -3.98 4.58 11.41
N LEU A 66 -3.55 3.37 11.06
CA LEU A 66 -2.16 2.90 11.19
C LEU A 66 -1.56 2.57 9.83
N THR A 67 -0.25 2.76 9.66
CA THR A 67 0.46 2.21 8.49
C THR A 67 0.50 0.68 8.57
N LYS A 68 0.87 0.01 7.46
CA LYS A 68 1.00 -1.45 7.44
C LYS A 68 2.00 -1.98 8.49
N GLU A 69 3.10 -1.27 8.70
CA GLU A 69 4.14 -1.64 9.67
C GLU A 69 3.62 -1.54 11.10
N ASP A 70 2.93 -0.44 11.43
CA ASP A 70 2.39 -0.23 12.76
C ASP A 70 1.20 -1.14 13.06
N ALA A 71 0.37 -1.45 12.05
CA ALA A 71 -0.70 -2.44 12.17
C ALA A 71 -0.12 -3.84 12.47
N ARG A 72 0.97 -4.24 11.79
CA ARG A 72 1.67 -5.50 12.08
C ARG A 72 2.17 -5.55 13.52
N LYS A 73 2.84 -4.49 13.98
CA LYS A 73 3.33 -4.40 15.37
C LYS A 73 2.19 -4.39 16.39
N LEU A 74 1.08 -3.75 16.08
CA LEU A 74 -0.13 -3.76 16.92
C LEU A 74 -0.65 -5.18 17.11
N LEU A 75 -0.75 -5.98 16.03
CA LEU A 75 -1.19 -7.36 16.13
C LEU A 75 -0.28 -8.19 17.04
N GLN A 76 1.05 -8.01 16.91
CA GLN A 76 2.01 -8.67 17.80
C GLN A 76 1.83 -8.24 19.27
N ALA A 77 1.62 -6.95 19.51
CA ALA A 77 1.38 -6.42 20.86
C ALA A 77 0.06 -6.95 21.46
N VAL A 78 -1.03 -6.96 20.68
CA VAL A 78 -2.33 -7.50 21.11
C VAL A 78 -2.21 -8.99 21.41
N LYS A 79 -1.48 -9.76 20.58
CA LYS A 79 -1.24 -11.19 20.82
C LYS A 79 -0.55 -11.43 22.16
N LYS A 80 0.51 -10.68 22.47
CA LYS A 80 1.23 -10.80 23.76
C LYS A 80 0.36 -10.39 24.95
N GLN A 81 -0.54 -9.43 24.72
CA GLN A 81 -1.44 -8.92 25.74
C GLN A 81 -2.84 -9.54 25.71
N ILE A 82 -3.00 -10.67 25.02
CA ILE A 82 -4.32 -11.29 24.87
C ILE A 82 -4.94 -11.68 26.21
N HIS A 83 -4.09 -11.97 27.20
CA HIS A 83 -4.48 -12.27 28.58
C HIS A 83 -5.16 -11.09 29.31
N LEU A 84 -5.01 -9.86 28.82
CA LEU A 84 -5.70 -8.69 29.37
C LEU A 84 -7.17 -8.62 28.95
N TYR A 85 -7.56 -9.38 27.91
CA TYR A 85 -8.92 -9.42 27.39
C TYR A 85 -9.66 -10.65 27.93
N ASP A 86 -10.91 -10.47 28.31
CA ASP A 86 -11.83 -11.58 28.57
C ASP A 86 -12.07 -12.36 27.26
N GLU A 87 -12.14 -13.69 27.33
CA GLU A 87 -12.38 -14.55 26.16
C GLU A 87 -13.65 -14.15 25.39
N GLN A 88 -14.68 -13.66 26.09
CA GLN A 88 -15.92 -13.16 25.47
C GLN A 88 -15.82 -11.72 24.95
N ARG A 89 -14.71 -11.02 25.26
CA ARG A 89 -14.49 -9.59 24.95
C ARG A 89 -13.16 -9.33 24.26
N ARG A 90 -12.78 -10.21 23.33
CA ARG A 90 -11.68 -9.93 22.40
C ARG A 90 -11.91 -8.61 21.64
N PRO A 91 -10.82 -7.90 21.30
CA PRO A 91 -10.89 -6.65 20.55
C PRO A 91 -11.40 -6.91 19.13
N VAL A 92 -12.23 -6.00 18.63
CA VAL A 92 -12.70 -5.92 17.26
C VAL A 92 -11.96 -4.77 16.60
N LEU A 93 -11.14 -5.09 15.61
CA LEU A 93 -10.33 -4.10 14.91
C LEU A 93 -11.08 -3.63 13.65
N ILE A 94 -11.11 -2.31 13.44
CA ILE A 94 -11.58 -1.68 12.21
C ILE A 94 -10.41 -0.89 11.64
N ALA A 95 -9.78 -1.37 10.58
CA ALA A 95 -8.59 -0.77 10.00
C ALA A 95 -8.87 -0.04 8.68
N SER A 96 -8.11 1.03 8.48
CA SER A 96 -8.05 1.79 7.23
C SER A 96 -7.30 1.04 6.12
N ASP A 97 -7.22 1.65 4.93
CA ASP A 97 -6.72 1.07 3.68
C ASP A 97 -5.23 0.73 3.67
N ALA A 98 -4.43 1.33 4.55
CA ALA A 98 -3.05 0.89 4.73
C ALA A 98 -2.92 -0.54 5.24
N TRP A 99 -3.94 -1.10 5.93
CA TRP A 99 -4.04 -2.54 6.10
C TRP A 99 -4.78 -3.15 4.92
N GLY A 100 -6.04 -2.80 4.69
CA GLY A 100 -6.80 -3.27 3.52
C GLY A 100 -6.67 -4.78 3.26
N LYS A 101 -6.13 -5.15 2.09
CA LYS A 101 -5.81 -6.52 1.67
C LYS A 101 -4.33 -6.91 1.83
N GLU A 102 -3.51 -6.09 2.47
CA GLU A 102 -2.06 -6.30 2.64
C GLU A 102 -1.77 -7.54 3.49
N SER A 103 -1.49 -8.67 2.83
CA SER A 103 -1.20 -9.95 3.49
C SER A 103 -0.01 -9.84 4.45
N SER A 104 0.93 -8.96 4.16
CA SER A 104 2.11 -8.76 4.98
C SER A 104 1.78 -8.23 6.39
N VAL A 105 0.63 -7.61 6.62
CA VAL A 105 0.26 -7.12 7.96
C VAL A 105 0.04 -8.28 8.94
N VAL A 106 -0.52 -9.39 8.47
CA VAL A 106 -0.76 -10.60 9.27
C VAL A 106 0.42 -11.54 9.12
N ILE A 107 0.93 -12.05 10.24
CA ILE A 107 2.04 -13.01 10.25
C ILE A 107 1.43 -14.38 10.42
N ASN A 108 1.43 -15.16 9.33
CA ASN A 108 0.86 -16.51 9.30
C ASN A 108 1.49 -17.41 10.37
N GLY A 109 0.65 -18.04 11.19
CA GLY A 109 1.01 -18.86 12.33
C GLY A 109 1.26 -18.08 13.63
N GLU A 110 1.32 -16.75 13.60
CA GLU A 110 1.63 -15.93 14.78
C GLU A 110 0.47 -15.01 15.20
N THR A 111 -0.14 -14.30 14.25
CA THR A 111 -1.14 -13.25 14.55
C THR A 111 -2.50 -13.46 13.87
N ASP A 112 -2.71 -14.58 13.16
CA ASP A 112 -3.95 -14.86 12.43
C ASP A 112 -5.19 -14.90 13.34
N ASP A 113 -5.05 -15.46 14.54
CA ASP A 113 -6.16 -15.56 15.52
C ASP A 113 -6.56 -14.20 16.10
N ILE A 114 -5.66 -13.21 16.01
CA ILE A 114 -5.93 -11.82 16.40
C ILE A 114 -6.50 -11.03 15.23
N ALA A 115 -5.98 -11.27 14.02
CA ALA A 115 -6.47 -10.64 12.80
C ALA A 115 -7.88 -11.12 12.43
N ALA A 116 -8.24 -12.36 12.78
CA ALA A 116 -9.55 -12.94 12.49
C ALA A 116 -10.71 -12.05 13.01
N GLY A 117 -11.64 -11.71 12.11
CA GLY A 117 -12.76 -10.84 12.42
C GLY A 117 -12.47 -9.34 12.33
N THR A 118 -11.25 -8.95 11.95
CA THR A 118 -10.93 -7.55 11.63
C THR A 118 -11.72 -7.10 10.40
N LEU A 119 -12.30 -5.90 10.48
CA LEU A 119 -12.87 -5.22 9.33
C LEU A 119 -11.83 -4.27 8.75
N THR A 120 -11.51 -4.40 7.48
CA THR A 120 -10.63 -3.47 6.78
C THR A 120 -11.38 -2.74 5.67
N ILE A 121 -10.90 -1.57 5.30
CA ILE A 121 -11.35 -0.81 4.13
C ILE A 121 -10.29 -1.01 3.05
N GLU A 122 -10.67 -1.18 1.80
CA GLU A 122 -9.74 -1.29 0.67
C GLU A 122 -10.31 -0.51 -0.52
N LEU A 123 -9.42 0.08 -1.32
CA LEU A 123 -9.82 0.72 -2.56
C LEU A 123 -10.11 -0.36 -3.61
N ILE A 124 -11.26 -0.25 -4.27
CA ILE A 124 -11.62 -1.16 -5.35
C ILE A 124 -10.59 -1.01 -6.47
N SER A 125 -9.87 -2.08 -6.75
CA SER A 125 -8.82 -2.16 -7.76
C SER A 125 -9.00 -3.41 -8.60
N LYS A 126 -8.49 -3.37 -9.83
CA LYS A 126 -8.40 -4.54 -10.71
C LYS A 126 -6.93 -4.80 -10.99
N GLU A 127 -6.54 -6.07 -11.00
CA GLU A 127 -5.17 -6.42 -11.36
C GLU A 127 -4.96 -6.19 -12.87
N PRO A 128 -3.92 -5.44 -13.27
CA PRO A 128 -3.65 -5.23 -14.68
C PRO A 128 -3.17 -6.54 -15.32
N SER A 129 -4.03 -7.17 -16.11
CA SER A 129 -3.85 -8.55 -16.61
C SER A 129 -2.56 -8.82 -17.40
N GLN A 130 -1.92 -7.79 -17.94
CA GLN A 130 -0.66 -7.90 -18.70
C GLN A 130 0.58 -7.64 -17.83
N PHE A 131 0.42 -7.04 -16.66
CA PHE A 131 1.55 -6.70 -15.79
C PHE A 131 2.26 -7.95 -15.29
N ASP A 132 1.51 -8.98 -14.93
CA ASP A 132 2.02 -10.27 -14.48
C ASP A 132 2.92 -10.91 -15.53
N HIS A 133 2.43 -10.97 -16.77
CA HIS A 133 3.19 -11.51 -17.88
C HIS A 133 4.48 -10.71 -18.10
N TYR A 134 4.38 -9.38 -18.09
CA TYR A 134 5.55 -8.51 -18.22
C TYR A 134 6.56 -8.75 -17.09
N PHE A 135 6.14 -8.63 -15.83
CA PHE A 135 7.03 -8.71 -14.67
C PHE A 135 7.66 -10.10 -14.55
N ASN A 136 6.86 -11.17 -14.73
CA ASN A 136 7.36 -12.54 -14.63
C ASN A 136 8.28 -12.93 -15.80
N SER A 137 8.26 -12.19 -16.91
CA SER A 137 9.20 -12.37 -18.03
C SER A 137 10.58 -11.72 -17.80
N LEU A 138 10.72 -10.85 -16.79
CA LEU A 138 11.97 -10.13 -16.52
C LEU A 138 13.09 -11.06 -16.06
N LYS A 139 14.32 -10.71 -16.43
CA LYS A 139 15.54 -11.45 -16.08
C LYS A 139 16.66 -10.48 -15.69
N PRO A 140 17.58 -10.89 -14.80
CA PRO A 140 18.74 -10.07 -14.45
C PRO A 140 19.64 -9.88 -15.67
N THR A 141 20.33 -8.75 -15.74
CA THR A 141 21.27 -8.49 -16.85
C THR A 141 22.51 -9.35 -16.66
N ASN A 142 22.84 -10.19 -17.65
CA ASN A 142 24.08 -10.94 -17.68
C ASN A 142 25.14 -10.16 -18.48
N PRO A 143 26.16 -9.57 -17.84
CA PRO A 143 27.18 -8.79 -18.52
C PRO A 143 28.04 -9.60 -19.50
N ILE A 144 28.01 -10.94 -19.45
CA ILE A 144 28.77 -11.84 -20.32
C ILE A 144 27.95 -12.25 -21.57
N ILE A 145 26.60 -12.22 -21.52
CA ILE A 145 25.73 -12.73 -22.59
C ILE A 145 25.11 -11.61 -23.46
N THR A 146 25.18 -10.34 -23.06
CA THR A 146 24.47 -9.26 -23.78
C THR A 146 25.28 -8.64 -24.91
N ASN A 147 25.35 -9.33 -26.07
CA ASN A 147 25.51 -8.70 -27.39
C ASN A 147 24.14 -8.32 -28.02
N LEU A 148 23.06 -8.38 -27.25
CA LEU A 148 21.71 -8.00 -27.68
C LEU A 148 21.39 -6.60 -27.15
N SER A 149 21.30 -5.67 -28.08
CA SER A 149 20.92 -4.26 -27.94
C SER A 149 19.45 -4.07 -27.50
N ASN A 150 19.03 -4.67 -26.40
CA ASN A 150 17.70 -4.45 -25.84
C ASN A 150 17.83 -3.59 -24.58
N SER A 151 17.67 -2.29 -24.78
CA SER A 151 17.76 -1.18 -23.81
C SER A 151 16.80 -1.27 -22.61
N ALA A 152 15.96 -2.31 -22.52
CA ALA A 152 14.99 -2.50 -21.45
C ALA A 152 15.58 -3.13 -20.18
N LEU A 153 16.55 -4.05 -20.29
CA LEU A 153 17.06 -4.86 -19.16
C LEU A 153 18.09 -4.14 -18.29
N SER A 154 18.78 -3.14 -18.84
CA SER A 154 19.71 -2.26 -18.11
C SER A 154 19.03 -1.01 -17.51
N ARG A 155 17.69 -0.89 -17.60
CA ARG A 155 16.97 0.33 -17.21
C ARG A 155 16.73 0.46 -15.71
N ASN A 156 16.54 -0.66 -15.00
CA ASN A 156 16.30 -0.67 -13.57
C ASN A 156 17.60 -1.03 -12.82
N PRO A 157 18.28 -0.06 -12.20
CA PRO A 157 19.56 -0.32 -11.53
C PRO A 157 19.43 -1.22 -10.29
N TRP A 158 18.23 -1.38 -9.73
CA TRP A 158 17.98 -2.20 -8.54
C TRP A 158 17.53 -3.63 -8.87
N PHE A 159 17.32 -3.97 -10.14
CA PHE A 159 16.70 -5.25 -10.49
C PHE A 159 17.58 -6.46 -10.15
N ASN A 160 18.90 -6.34 -10.32
CA ASN A 160 19.83 -7.42 -9.96
C ASN A 160 19.87 -7.66 -8.43
N GLU A 161 19.88 -6.59 -7.63
CA GLU A 161 19.82 -6.67 -6.17
C GLU A 161 18.52 -7.32 -5.70
N PHE A 162 17.38 -6.86 -6.25
CA PHE A 162 16.08 -7.48 -6.01
C PHE A 162 16.11 -8.98 -6.31
N TRP A 163 16.69 -9.38 -7.44
CA TRP A 163 16.75 -10.78 -7.86
C TRP A 163 17.57 -11.64 -6.89
N GLU A 164 18.78 -11.18 -6.53
CA GLU A 164 19.64 -11.86 -5.55
C GLU A 164 18.94 -12.01 -4.19
N HIS A 165 18.30 -10.94 -3.70
CA HIS A 165 17.54 -10.98 -2.46
C HIS A 165 16.32 -11.90 -2.54
N ARG A 166 15.57 -11.86 -3.66
CA ARG A 166 14.33 -12.63 -3.85
C ARG A 166 14.56 -14.13 -3.86
N PHE A 167 15.69 -14.57 -4.43
CA PHE A 167 16.05 -15.98 -4.58
C PHE A 167 17.14 -16.45 -3.61
N GLY A 168 17.72 -15.56 -2.80
CA GLY A 168 18.80 -15.88 -1.88
C GLY A 168 20.06 -16.40 -2.59
N CYS A 169 20.36 -15.88 -3.78
CA CYS A 169 21.50 -16.31 -4.61
C CYS A 169 22.41 -15.14 -4.99
N SER A 170 23.55 -15.43 -5.63
CA SER A 170 24.43 -14.39 -6.19
C SER A 170 24.65 -14.57 -7.68
N LEU A 171 24.36 -13.52 -8.44
CA LEU A 171 24.54 -13.41 -9.89
C LEU A 171 26.02 -13.39 -10.31
N LYS A 172 26.93 -13.09 -9.37
CA LYS A 172 28.38 -13.08 -9.61
C LYS A 172 29.02 -14.45 -9.41
N LEU A 173 28.43 -15.29 -8.56
CA LEU A 173 29.05 -16.53 -8.09
C LEU A 173 28.37 -17.79 -8.64
N ASN A 174 27.12 -17.68 -9.06
CA ASN A 174 26.30 -18.85 -9.40
C ASN A 174 25.49 -18.62 -10.68
N GLU A 175 25.83 -19.34 -11.76
CA GLU A 175 25.12 -19.25 -13.03
C GLU A 175 23.65 -19.67 -12.92
N THR A 176 23.33 -20.63 -12.04
CA THR A 176 21.94 -21.07 -11.79
C THR A 176 21.07 -19.95 -11.19
N CYS A 177 21.68 -18.87 -10.68
CA CYS A 177 20.95 -17.69 -10.22
C CYS A 177 20.22 -16.99 -11.39
N TYR A 178 20.76 -17.03 -12.63
CA TYR A 178 20.09 -16.48 -13.82
C TYR A 178 18.91 -17.34 -14.31
N GLU A 179 18.91 -18.63 -13.96
CA GLU A 179 17.90 -19.59 -14.41
C GLU A 179 16.59 -19.50 -13.62
N GLN A 180 16.62 -18.91 -12.42
CA GLN A 180 15.46 -18.70 -11.54
C GLN A 180 14.29 -18.02 -12.28
N LYS A 181 13.05 -18.29 -11.88
CA LYS A 181 11.86 -17.70 -12.53
C LYS A 181 10.99 -17.00 -11.50
N LEU A 182 10.55 -15.81 -11.85
CA LEU A 182 9.50 -15.13 -11.13
C LEU A 182 8.17 -15.85 -11.38
N ASN A 183 7.36 -15.95 -10.35
CA ASN A 183 5.99 -16.46 -10.40
C ASN A 183 5.13 -15.65 -9.43
N GLU A 184 5.20 -14.33 -9.60
CA GLU A 184 4.45 -13.40 -8.78
C GLU A 184 3.02 -13.32 -9.30
N THR A 185 2.09 -13.48 -8.36
CA THR A 185 0.64 -13.55 -8.64
C THR A 185 -0.16 -12.73 -7.64
N ASN A 186 0.48 -12.20 -6.59
CA ASN A 186 -0.17 -11.42 -5.55
C ASN A 186 0.42 -10.01 -5.53
N TRP A 187 -0.20 -9.11 -6.27
CA TRP A 187 0.26 -7.73 -6.38
C TRP A 187 -0.32 -6.85 -5.28
N ASP A 188 0.44 -5.80 -4.96
CA ASP A 188 -0.07 -4.69 -4.17
C ASP A 188 -1.37 -4.18 -4.82
N SER A 189 -2.44 -4.00 -4.01
CA SER A 189 -3.73 -3.50 -4.50
C SER A 189 -3.61 -2.17 -5.24
N LYS A 190 -2.54 -1.43 -4.99
CA LYS A 190 -2.33 -0.09 -5.50
C LYS A 190 -1.68 -0.05 -6.87
N LEU A 191 -1.30 -1.22 -7.42
CA LEU A 191 -0.67 -1.31 -8.74
C LEU A 191 -1.52 -0.66 -9.84
N GLN A 192 -2.85 -0.86 -9.82
CA GLN A 192 -3.76 -0.22 -10.77
C GLN A 192 -3.67 1.30 -10.73
N PHE A 193 -3.64 1.91 -9.53
CA PHE A 193 -3.56 3.37 -9.40
C PHE A 193 -2.24 3.93 -9.93
N ILE A 194 -1.14 3.17 -9.87
CA ILE A 194 0.13 3.55 -10.48
C ILE A 194 0.00 3.53 -12.01
N VAL A 195 -0.61 2.48 -12.56
CA VAL A 195 -0.86 2.37 -14.01
C VAL A 195 -1.77 3.51 -14.48
N ASP A 196 -2.85 3.79 -13.75
CA ASP A 196 -3.80 4.87 -14.06
C ASP A 196 -3.11 6.23 -14.01
N ALA A 197 -2.27 6.50 -13.01
CA ALA A 197 -1.52 7.74 -12.94
C ALA A 197 -0.64 7.94 -14.19
N VAL A 198 0.06 6.90 -14.64
CA VAL A 198 0.85 6.98 -15.89
C VAL A 198 -0.05 7.25 -17.10
N HIS A 199 -1.22 6.60 -17.18
CA HIS A 199 -2.17 6.84 -18.27
C HIS A 199 -2.74 8.25 -18.24
N VAL A 200 -3.07 8.81 -17.08
CA VAL A 200 -3.52 10.20 -16.92
C VAL A 200 -2.50 11.17 -17.51
N PHE A 201 -1.21 11.00 -17.18
CA PHE A 201 -0.16 11.83 -17.77
C PHE A 201 -0.02 11.61 -19.28
N ALA A 202 -0.09 10.37 -19.76
CA ALA A 202 0.00 10.07 -21.19
C ALA A 202 -1.14 10.74 -21.98
N HIS A 203 -2.38 10.63 -21.50
CA HIS A 203 -3.54 11.27 -22.12
C HIS A 203 -3.48 12.80 -22.03
N ALA A 204 -3.04 13.35 -20.90
CA ALA A 204 -2.86 14.80 -20.75
C ALA A 204 -1.81 15.33 -21.73
N LEU A 205 -0.69 14.63 -21.90
CA LEU A 205 0.36 14.98 -22.88
C LEU A 205 -0.14 14.86 -24.33
N HIS A 206 -0.85 13.77 -24.65
CA HIS A 206 -1.44 13.57 -25.98
C HIS A 206 -2.37 14.74 -26.35
N ARG A 207 -3.20 15.18 -25.40
CA ARG A 207 -4.08 16.34 -25.57
C ARG A 207 -3.31 17.66 -25.64
N TYR A 208 -2.32 17.86 -24.77
CA TYR A 208 -1.48 19.07 -24.77
C TYR A 208 -0.76 19.26 -26.11
N LEU A 209 -0.28 18.18 -26.71
CA LEU A 209 0.44 18.18 -27.98
C LEU A 209 -0.47 18.18 -29.22
N ASN A 210 -1.81 18.16 -29.04
CA ASN A 210 -2.80 18.01 -30.11
C ASN A 210 -2.46 16.86 -31.07
N CYS A 211 -2.11 15.71 -30.50
CA CYS A 211 -1.81 14.51 -31.26
C CYS A 211 -3.03 14.03 -32.05
N SER A 212 -2.86 13.79 -33.36
CA SER A 212 -3.88 13.19 -34.21
C SER A 212 -3.75 11.67 -34.24
N ASN A 213 -4.87 10.95 -34.05
CA ASN A 213 -4.91 9.47 -34.16
C ASN A 213 -4.61 8.93 -35.57
N GLN A 214 -4.51 9.80 -36.59
CA GLN A 214 -4.40 9.41 -38.00
C GLN A 214 -2.98 9.51 -38.58
N THR A 215 -2.01 10.05 -37.85
CA THR A 215 -0.68 10.31 -38.41
C THR A 215 0.35 9.29 -37.92
N SER A 216 1.05 8.66 -38.87
CA SER A 216 2.22 7.80 -38.63
C SER A 216 3.46 8.56 -38.11
N THR A 217 3.38 9.88 -38.00
CA THR A 217 4.43 10.73 -37.41
C THR A 217 4.26 10.85 -35.90
N PRO A 218 5.31 10.53 -35.10
CA PRO A 218 5.29 10.72 -33.65
C PRO A 218 5.04 12.19 -33.29
N CYS A 219 4.19 12.43 -32.30
CA CYS A 219 4.07 13.75 -31.71
C CYS A 219 5.42 14.16 -31.12
N LYS A 220 6.02 15.23 -31.65
CA LYS A 220 7.27 15.75 -31.12
C LYS A 220 6.98 16.49 -29.82
N ILE A 221 7.54 15.98 -28.74
CA ILE A 221 7.56 16.68 -27.46
C ILE A 221 8.50 17.87 -27.61
N THR A 222 7.93 19.07 -27.60
CA THR A 222 8.68 20.34 -27.49
C THR A 222 8.66 20.81 -26.04
N ASP A 223 9.17 22.01 -25.77
CA ASP A 223 9.11 22.62 -24.44
C ASP A 223 7.68 22.60 -23.88
N ILE A 224 7.53 21.97 -22.70
CA ILE A 224 6.24 21.79 -22.03
C ILE A 224 6.03 22.94 -21.03
N ASN A 225 4.90 23.64 -21.17
CA ASN A 225 4.45 24.57 -20.14
C ASN A 225 3.72 23.79 -19.04
N GLY A 226 4.38 23.64 -17.88
CA GLY A 226 3.86 22.88 -16.74
C GLY A 226 2.51 23.36 -16.21
N THR A 227 2.25 24.68 -16.20
CA THR A 227 0.97 25.24 -15.73
C THR A 227 -0.19 24.85 -16.65
N LYS A 228 0.03 24.90 -17.97
CA LYS A 228 -0.97 24.46 -18.95
C LYS A 228 -1.20 22.95 -18.88
N LEU A 229 -0.14 22.15 -18.75
CA LEU A 229 -0.29 20.69 -18.60
C LEU A 229 -1.04 20.33 -17.32
N PHE A 230 -0.75 21.02 -16.22
CA PHE A 230 -1.45 20.84 -14.95
C PHE A 230 -2.95 21.13 -15.06
N ASP A 231 -3.34 22.20 -15.75
CA ASP A 231 -4.74 22.53 -16.01
C ASP A 231 -5.46 21.44 -16.83
N ILE A 232 -4.76 20.85 -17.81
CA ILE A 232 -5.29 19.71 -18.58
C ILE A 232 -5.45 18.46 -17.71
N ILE A 233 -4.54 18.20 -16.77
CA ILE A 233 -4.64 17.07 -15.85
C ILE A 233 -5.85 17.24 -14.92
N LEU A 234 -6.04 18.44 -14.36
CA LEU A 234 -7.15 18.71 -13.42
C LEU A 234 -8.53 18.64 -14.06
N ASN A 235 -8.66 19.16 -15.29
CA ASN A 235 -9.94 19.24 -16.00
C ASN A 235 -10.14 18.10 -17.02
N GLY A 236 -9.15 17.21 -17.13
CA GLY A 236 -9.15 16.09 -18.05
C GLY A 236 -10.15 15.02 -17.64
N LYS A 237 -10.82 14.42 -18.63
CA LYS A 237 -11.58 13.19 -18.47
C LYS A 237 -11.04 12.20 -19.47
N PHE A 238 -10.72 11.02 -18.96
CA PHE A 238 -10.16 9.92 -19.73
C PHE A 238 -10.87 8.65 -19.25
N ASP A 239 -11.11 7.73 -20.17
CA ASP A 239 -11.72 6.42 -19.87
C ASP A 239 -10.67 5.45 -19.34
#